data_AF-A0A316JM29-F1
#
_entry.id   AF-A0A316JM29-F1
#
_cell.length_a   1.000
_cell.length_b   1.000
_cell.length_c   1.000
_cell.angle_alpha   90.00
_cell.angle_beta   90.00
_cell.angle_gamma   90.00
#
_symmetry.space_group_name_H-M   'P 1'
#
loop_
_entity.id
_entity.type
_entity.pdbx_description
1 polymer ?
#
loop_
_entity_poly.entity_id
_entity_poly.type
_entity_poly.pdbx_seq_one_letter_code
_entity_poly.pdbx_strand_id
1 'polypeptide(L)'
;MHPAFAWSLFLSAGVVVSSLVPLGAARSKADFQLSDLAAPRAMAERLPDWGKRANWAHLNSFEAFTLYAPAALICLMAGVSSPVAIAAAWIYPALRLGYIAAYVANLPPVRSLCWAGAMTCAGLLYWDGLQAVIAAAN
;
A
#
# COMPACT_ATOMS: atom_id res chain seq x y z
N MET A 1 -15.05 0.57 18.86
CA MET A 1 -14.19 0.83 17.69
C MET A 1 -12.74 0.72 18.12
N HIS A 2 -11.93 -0.14 17.49
CA HIS A 2 -10.52 -0.31 17.86
C HIS A 2 -9.62 0.65 17.05
N PRO A 3 -8.70 1.40 17.69
CA PRO A 3 -7.92 2.45 17.02
C PRO A 3 -6.92 1.92 15.97
N ALA A 4 -6.58 0.61 16.02
CA ALA A 4 -5.65 -0.01 15.07
C ALA A 4 -6.09 0.17 13.61
N PHE A 5 -7.39 0.13 13.29
CA PHE A 5 -7.86 0.29 11.92
C PHE A 5 -7.66 1.72 11.41
N ALA A 6 -7.89 2.72 12.26
CA ALA A 6 -7.63 4.12 11.94
C ALA A 6 -6.13 4.39 11.75
N TRP A 7 -5.28 3.87 12.64
CA TRP A 7 -3.83 3.96 12.50
C TRP A 7 -3.33 3.24 11.26
N SER A 8 -3.85 2.05 10.95
CA SER A 8 -3.47 1.34 9.74
C SER A 8 -3.83 2.12 8.48
N LEU A 9 -5.01 2.74 8.42
CA LEU A 9 -5.40 3.61 7.30
C LEU A 9 -4.42 4.77 7.13
N PHE A 10 -4.10 5.47 8.23
CA PHE A 10 -3.15 6.57 8.22
C PHE A 10 -1.76 6.12 7.73
N LEU A 11 -1.24 5.01 8.29
CA LEU A 11 0.06 4.47 7.91
C LEU A 11 0.08 3.99 6.45
N SER A 12 -0.99 3.34 5.99
CA SER A 12 -1.10 2.85 4.61
C SER A 12 -1.16 3.98 3.59
N ALA A 13 -1.86 5.08 3.91
CA ALA A 13 -1.81 6.31 3.12
C ALA A 13 -0.38 6.88 3.10
N GLY A 14 0.30 6.88 4.27
CA GLY A 14 1.71 7.24 4.39
C GLY A 14 2.63 6.39 3.51
N VAL A 15 2.34 5.10 3.33
CA VAL A 15 3.09 4.21 2.43
C VAL A 15 2.88 4.58 0.95
N VAL A 16 1.67 4.97 0.55
CA VAL A 16 1.44 5.47 -0.82
C VAL A 16 2.27 6.73 -1.05
N VAL A 17 2.27 7.67 -0.10
CA VAL A 17 3.08 8.90 -0.21
C VAL A 17 4.57 8.57 -0.21
N SER A 18 5.05 7.66 0.65
CA SER A 18 6.47 7.31 0.74
C SER A 18 6.99 6.61 -0.52
N SER A 19 6.12 5.91 -1.28
CA SER A 19 6.50 5.31 -2.57
C SER A 19 6.92 6.35 -3.63
N LEU A 20 6.58 7.63 -3.46
CA LEU A 20 7.06 8.72 -4.29
C LEU A 20 8.55 9.03 -4.06
N VAL A 21 9.12 8.71 -2.90
CA VAL A 21 10.52 9.00 -2.57
C VAL A 21 11.50 8.34 -3.54
N PRO A 22 11.47 6.99 -3.72
CA PRO A 22 12.37 6.35 -4.69
C PRO A 22 12.06 6.78 -6.14
N LEU A 23 10.80 7.05 -6.48
CA LEU A 23 10.44 7.54 -7.81
C LEU A 23 10.98 8.96 -8.08
N GLY A 24 10.92 9.85 -7.09
CA GLY A 24 11.47 11.19 -7.16
C GLY A 24 13.00 11.17 -7.30
N ALA A 25 13.67 10.29 -6.53
CA ALA A 25 15.09 10.05 -6.68
C ALA A 25 15.44 9.50 -8.07
N ALA A 26 14.59 8.66 -8.65
CA ALA A 26 14.80 8.14 -10.00
C ALA A 26 14.67 9.22 -11.07
N ARG A 27 13.66 10.11 -10.92
CA ARG A 27 13.45 11.25 -11.82
C ARG A 27 14.64 12.20 -11.81
N SER A 28 15.22 12.51 -10.64
CA SER A 28 16.40 13.38 -10.56
C SER A 28 17.66 12.78 -11.19
N LYS A 29 17.66 11.46 -11.46
CA LYS A 29 18.72 10.74 -12.18
C LYS A 29 18.40 10.47 -13.65
N ALA A 30 17.27 10.97 -14.17
CA ALA A 30 16.76 10.70 -15.52
C ALA A 30 16.82 11.94 -16.43
N ASP A 31 17.92 12.70 -16.36
CA ASP A 31 18.11 13.97 -17.11
C ASP A 31 16.93 14.95 -16.91
N PHE A 32 16.66 15.28 -15.65
CA PHE A 32 15.52 16.10 -15.27
C PHE A 32 15.66 17.54 -15.75
N GLN A 33 14.64 18.03 -16.47
CA GLN A 33 14.52 19.43 -16.90
C GLN A 33 13.32 20.10 -16.22
N LEU A 34 13.34 21.43 -16.06
CA LEU A 34 12.21 22.16 -15.45
C LEU A 34 10.91 22.03 -16.26
N SER A 35 11.02 21.87 -17.57
CA SER A 35 9.89 21.57 -18.48
C SER A 35 9.18 20.27 -18.11
N ASP A 36 9.87 19.31 -17.50
CA ASP A 36 9.30 18.02 -17.08
C ASP A 36 8.28 18.17 -15.94
N LEU A 37 8.27 19.29 -15.22
CA LEU A 37 7.26 19.58 -14.19
C LEU A 37 5.85 19.67 -14.77
N ALA A 38 5.71 20.02 -16.05
CA ALA A 38 4.41 20.04 -16.72
C ALA A 38 3.84 18.62 -16.93
N ALA A 39 4.70 17.61 -17.08
CA ALA A 39 4.31 16.23 -17.34
C ALA A 39 5.27 15.21 -16.69
N PRO A 40 5.41 15.17 -15.34
CA PRO A 40 6.41 14.34 -14.66
C PRO A 40 6.19 12.82 -14.83
N ARG A 41 4.99 12.43 -15.29
CA ARG A 41 4.66 11.03 -15.63
C ARG A 41 5.18 10.63 -17.01
N ALA A 42 5.37 11.57 -17.93
CA ALA A 42 5.97 11.32 -19.24
C ALA A 42 7.46 10.96 -19.17
N MET A 43 8.11 11.22 -18.03
CA MET A 43 9.50 10.83 -17.78
C MET A 43 9.72 9.31 -17.67
N ALA A 44 8.67 8.50 -17.64
CA ALA A 44 8.74 7.07 -17.33
C ALA A 44 9.74 6.29 -18.21
N GLU A 45 9.84 6.63 -19.50
CA GLU A 45 10.75 5.95 -20.44
C GLU A 45 12.22 6.28 -20.21
N ARG A 46 12.51 7.48 -19.71
CA ARG A 46 13.87 7.96 -19.39
C ARG A 46 14.39 7.45 -18.04
N LEU A 47 13.53 6.82 -17.23
CA LEU A 47 13.94 6.32 -15.93
C LEU A 47 14.98 5.20 -16.08
N PRO A 48 16.02 5.17 -15.22
CA PRO A 48 16.88 3.98 -15.11
C PRO A 48 16.04 2.77 -14.69
N ASP A 49 16.54 1.55 -14.88
CA ASP A 49 15.76 0.33 -14.63
C ASP A 49 15.21 0.22 -13.20
N TRP A 50 16.00 0.66 -12.21
CA TRP A 50 15.53 0.72 -10.81
C TRP A 50 14.44 1.80 -10.61
N GLY A 51 14.48 2.86 -11.42
CA GLY A 51 13.47 3.91 -11.47
C GLY A 51 12.16 3.44 -12.09
N LYS A 52 12.22 2.65 -13.17
CA LYS A 52 11.03 1.98 -13.73
C LYS A 52 10.37 1.09 -12.68
N ARG A 53 11.18 0.33 -11.92
CA ARG A 53 10.71 -0.46 -10.77
C ARG A 53 10.09 0.40 -9.67
N ALA A 54 10.67 1.55 -9.34
CA ALA A 54 10.08 2.50 -8.38
C ALA A 54 8.72 3.04 -8.86
N ASN A 55 8.59 3.34 -10.17
CA ASN A 55 7.32 3.77 -10.76
C ASN A 55 6.26 2.67 -10.67
N TRP A 56 6.61 1.42 -10.99
CA TRP A 56 5.69 0.28 -10.86
C TRP A 56 5.28 0.03 -9.40
N ALA A 57 6.22 0.15 -8.46
CA ALA A 57 5.93 0.02 -7.04
C ALA A 57 4.96 1.12 -6.55
N HIS A 58 5.11 2.35 -7.04
CA HIS A 58 4.22 3.46 -6.74
C HIS A 58 2.79 3.22 -7.25
N LEU A 59 2.64 2.82 -8.51
CA LEU A 59 1.35 2.47 -9.10
C LEU A 59 0.67 1.33 -8.34
N ASN A 60 1.40 0.25 -8.05
CA ASN A 60 0.86 -0.86 -7.27
C ASN A 60 0.45 -0.46 -5.85
N SER A 61 1.11 0.54 -5.26
CA SER A 61 0.77 1.03 -3.92
C SER A 61 -0.57 1.75 -3.91
N PHE A 62 -0.90 2.49 -4.98
CA PHE A 62 -2.25 3.03 -5.17
C PHE A 62 -3.30 1.92 -5.32
N GLU A 63 -3.07 0.95 -6.21
CA GLU A 63 -4.00 -0.17 -6.43
C GLU A 63 -4.28 -0.93 -5.12
N ALA A 64 -3.22 -1.28 -4.39
CA ALA A 64 -3.34 -2.00 -3.13
C ALA A 64 -4.05 -1.17 -2.05
N PHE A 65 -3.76 0.14 -1.95
CA PHE A 65 -4.44 1.01 -0.99
C PHE A 65 -5.93 1.15 -1.31
N THR A 66 -6.29 1.31 -2.59
CA THR A 66 -7.70 1.35 -3.03
C THR A 66 -8.46 0.10 -2.64
N LEU A 67 -7.84 -1.08 -2.73
CA LEU A 67 -8.47 -2.33 -2.29
C LEU A 67 -8.54 -2.45 -0.75
N TYR A 68 -7.53 -1.99 -0.03
CA TYR A 68 -7.41 -2.15 1.42
C TYR A 68 -8.23 -1.15 2.23
N ALA A 69 -8.27 0.12 1.81
CA ALA A 69 -8.88 1.18 2.60
C ALA A 69 -10.35 0.90 2.96
N PRO A 70 -11.22 0.38 2.06
CA PRO A 70 -12.57 0.01 2.42
C PRO A 70 -12.63 -1.13 3.47
N ALA A 71 -11.73 -2.12 3.40
CA ALA A 71 -11.69 -3.21 4.39
C ALA A 71 -11.44 -2.68 5.81
N ALA A 72 -10.45 -1.79 5.96
CA ALA A 72 -10.16 -1.17 7.25
C ALA A 72 -11.27 -0.23 7.73
N LEU A 73 -11.92 0.51 6.82
CA LEU A 73 -13.06 1.35 7.15
C LEU A 73 -14.26 0.52 7.64
N ILE A 74 -14.58 -0.60 6.98
CA ILE A 74 -15.66 -1.49 7.43
C ILE A 74 -15.36 -2.02 8.84
N CYS A 75 -14.15 -2.53 9.10
CA CYS A 75 -13.77 -2.97 10.44
C CYS A 75 -13.87 -1.86 11.50
N LEU A 76 -13.42 -0.65 11.15
CA LEU A 76 -13.48 0.51 12.03
C LEU A 76 -14.93 0.86 12.38
N MET A 77 -15.79 0.99 11.36
CA MET A 77 -17.21 1.37 11.50
C MET A 77 -18.05 0.29 12.18
N ALA A 78 -17.83 -0.97 11.84
CA ALA A 78 -18.53 -2.11 12.45
C ALA A 78 -18.01 -2.45 13.87
N GLY A 79 -17.00 -1.72 14.36
CA GLY A 79 -16.50 -1.89 15.72
C GLY A 79 -15.79 -3.23 15.98
N VAL A 80 -15.18 -3.82 14.94
CA VAL A 80 -14.48 -5.11 15.03
C VAL A 80 -13.43 -5.11 16.15
N SER A 81 -13.37 -6.19 16.93
CA SER A 81 -12.40 -6.39 18.02
C SER A 81 -11.60 -7.69 17.89
N SER A 82 -11.74 -8.38 16.76
CA SER A 82 -11.00 -9.61 16.44
C SER A 82 -9.49 -9.40 16.56
N PRO A 83 -8.77 -10.21 17.37
CA PRO A 83 -7.31 -10.13 17.48
C PRO A 83 -6.61 -10.33 16.13
N VAL A 84 -7.18 -11.18 15.27
CA VAL A 84 -6.64 -11.47 13.93
C VAL A 84 -6.75 -10.25 13.03
N ALA A 85 -7.91 -9.59 12.98
CA ALA A 85 -8.08 -8.36 12.21
C ALA A 85 -7.19 -7.22 12.73
N ILE A 86 -7.05 -7.10 14.05
CA ILE A 86 -6.18 -6.08 14.65
C ILE A 86 -4.71 -6.32 14.27
N ALA A 87 -4.23 -7.56 14.33
CA ALA A 87 -2.88 -7.91 13.90
C ALA A 87 -2.68 -7.66 12.40
N ALA A 88 -3.63 -8.10 11.56
CA ALA A 88 -3.60 -7.87 10.12
C ALA A 88 -3.59 -6.37 9.76
N ALA A 89 -4.28 -5.52 10.53
CA ALA A 89 -4.25 -4.09 10.35
C ALA A 89 -2.85 -3.49 10.56
N TRP A 90 -2.08 -3.96 11.56
CA TRP A 90 -0.70 -3.48 11.75
C TRP A 90 0.29 -4.07 10.75
N ILE A 91 0.11 -5.33 10.38
CA ILE A 91 1.01 -6.04 9.45
C ILE A 91 0.90 -5.46 8.04
N TYR A 92 -0.30 -5.08 7.59
CA TYR A 92 -0.51 -4.57 6.23
C TYR A 92 0.43 -3.42 5.81
N PRO A 93 0.48 -2.26 6.50
CA PRO A 93 1.35 -1.16 6.11
C PRO A 93 2.84 -1.54 6.18
N ALA A 94 3.24 -2.40 7.13
CA ALA A 94 4.62 -2.88 7.22
C ALA A 94 5.01 -3.74 5.99
N LEU A 95 4.14 -4.65 5.56
CA LEU A 95 4.34 -5.43 4.34
C LEU A 95 4.39 -4.56 3.10
N ARG A 96 3.55 -3.51 3.03
CA ARG A 96 3.56 -2.57 1.90
C ARG A 96 4.84 -1.73 1.85
N LEU A 97 5.40 -1.34 2.99
CA LEU A 97 6.71 -0.68 3.04
C LEU A 97 7.83 -1.62 2.57
N GLY A 98 7.83 -2.86 3.07
CA GLY A 98 8.76 -3.90 2.63
C GLY A 98 8.65 -4.22 1.14
N TYR A 99 7.42 -4.22 0.60
CA TYR A 99 7.15 -4.40 -0.83
C TYR A 99 7.87 -3.36 -1.67
N ILE A 100 7.77 -2.07 -1.33
CA ILE A 100 8.44 -0.99 -2.09
C ILE A 100 9.95 -1.20 -2.10
N ALA A 101 10.55 -1.50 -0.93
CA ALA A 101 11.98 -1.74 -0.82
C ALA A 101 12.44 -2.94 -1.68
N ALA A 102 11.75 -4.08 -1.56
CA ALA A 102 12.05 -5.28 -2.33
C ALA A 102 11.87 -5.07 -3.85
N TYR A 103 10.86 -4.27 -4.24
CA TYR A 103 10.58 -3.98 -5.64
C TYR A 103 11.70 -3.14 -6.25
N VAL A 104 12.12 -2.06 -5.59
CA VAL A 104 13.21 -1.20 -6.06
C VAL A 104 14.54 -1.97 -6.11
N ALA A 105 14.83 -2.78 -5.09
CA ALA A 105 16.01 -3.63 -4.99
C ALA A 105 16.03 -4.82 -5.97
N ASN A 106 14.98 -5.01 -6.77
CA ASN A 106 14.85 -6.14 -7.68
C ASN A 106 14.94 -7.51 -7.00
N LEU A 107 14.15 -7.70 -5.94
CA LEU A 107 14.03 -8.97 -5.21
C LEU A 107 12.63 -9.58 -5.44
N PRO A 108 12.39 -10.29 -6.58
CA PRO A 108 11.05 -10.75 -6.94
C PRO A 108 10.38 -11.66 -5.90
N PRO A 109 11.05 -12.68 -5.32
CA PRO A 109 10.40 -13.55 -4.34
C PRO A 109 9.92 -12.78 -3.10
N VAL A 110 10.75 -11.86 -2.60
CA VAL A 110 10.45 -11.05 -1.42
C VAL A 110 9.26 -10.12 -1.70
N ARG A 111 9.26 -9.42 -2.85
CA ARG A 111 8.13 -8.55 -3.20
C ARG A 111 6.83 -9.37 -3.30
N SER A 112 6.88 -10.57 -3.89
CA SER A 112 5.69 -11.41 -4.05
C SER A 112 5.15 -11.87 -2.70
N LEU A 113 6.02 -12.26 -1.77
CA LEU A 113 5.63 -12.60 -0.39
C LEU A 113 5.01 -11.41 0.34
N CYS A 114 5.61 -10.22 0.25
CA CYS A 114 5.05 -9.01 0.83
C CYS A 114 3.67 -8.67 0.25
N TRP A 115 3.51 -8.81 -1.06
CA TRP A 115 2.24 -8.56 -1.74
C TRP A 115 1.17 -9.57 -1.30
N ALA A 116 1.47 -10.86 -1.37
CA ALA A 116 0.54 -11.92 -0.99
C ALA A 116 0.11 -11.77 0.47
N GLY A 117 1.05 -11.54 1.39
CA GLY A 117 0.75 -11.30 2.79
C GLY A 117 -0.14 -10.07 3.00
N ALA A 118 0.12 -8.97 2.29
CA ALA A 118 -0.70 -7.77 2.38
C ALA A 118 -2.14 -8.01 1.85
N MET A 119 -2.29 -8.77 0.77
CA MET A 119 -3.61 -9.14 0.25
C MET A 119 -4.37 -10.06 1.21
N THR A 120 -3.68 -11.00 1.87
CA THR A 120 -4.26 -11.81 2.94
C THR A 120 -4.75 -10.93 4.09
N CYS A 121 -3.96 -9.94 4.54
CA CYS A 121 -4.41 -8.99 5.56
C CYS A 121 -5.68 -8.25 5.13
N ALA A 122 -5.75 -7.74 3.89
CA ALA A 122 -6.95 -7.08 3.37
C ALA A 122 -8.17 -8.03 3.39
N GLY A 123 -7.99 -9.27 2.94
CA GLY A 123 -9.04 -10.29 2.93
C GLY A 123 -9.55 -10.63 4.34
N LEU A 124 -8.66 -10.75 5.32
CA LEU A 124 -9.04 -10.97 6.73
C LEU A 124 -9.90 -9.83 7.28
N LEU A 125 -9.56 -8.58 6.96
CA LEU A 125 -10.36 -7.43 7.37
C LEU A 125 -11.74 -7.42 6.68
N TYR A 126 -11.80 -7.72 5.38
CA TYR A 126 -13.10 -7.85 4.69
C TYR A 126 -13.97 -8.94 5.33
N TRP A 127 -13.38 -10.08 5.65
CA TRP A 127 -14.09 -11.19 6.28
C TRP A 127 -14.65 -10.80 7.64
N ASP A 128 -13.80 -10.32 8.56
CA ASP A 128 -14.24 -9.95 9.91
C ASP A 128 -15.20 -8.76 9.90
N GLY A 129 -14.97 -7.79 9.00
CA GLY A 129 -15.87 -6.67 8.78
C GLY A 129 -17.26 -7.11 8.31
N LEU A 130 -17.34 -8.04 7.35
CA LEU A 130 -18.60 -8.59 6.86
C LEU A 130 -19.36 -9.32 7.97
N GLN A 131 -18.67 -10.18 8.74
CA GLN A 131 -19.29 -10.92 9.83
C GLN A 131 -19.88 -9.98 10.89
N ALA A 132 -19.15 -8.91 11.24
CA ALA A 132 -19.63 -7.91 12.21
C ALA A 132 -20.86 -7.16 11.70
N VAL A 133 -20.90 -6.79 10.42
CA VAL A 133 -22.06 -6.12 9.81
C VAL A 133 -23.28 -7.05 9.78
N ILE A 134 -23.10 -8.32 9.40
CA ILE A 134 -24.19 -9.32 9.40
C ILE A 134 -24.72 -9.53 10.82
N ALA A 135 -23.83 -9.67 11.81
CA ALA A 135 -24.22 -9.86 13.20
C ALA A 135 -25.01 -8.66 13.77
N ALA A 136 -24.73 -7.44 13.32
CA ALA A 136 -25.47 -6.24 13.74
C ALA A 136 -26.83 -6.08 13.04
N ALA A 137 -27.07 -6.79 11.93
CA ALA A 137 -28.31 -6.72 11.17
C ALA A 137 -29.36 -7.77 11.60
N ASN A 138 -28.96 -8.73 12.44
CA ASN A 138 -29.83 -9.76 13.02
C ASN A 138 -30.10 -9.45 14.50
#